data_AF-A0A7V3WGZ7-F1
#
_entry.id   AF-A0A7V3WGZ7-F1
#
_cell.length_a   1.000
_cell.length_b   1.000
_cell.length_c   1.000
_cell.angle_alpha   90.00
_cell.angle_beta   90.00
_cell.angle_gamma   90.00
#
_symmetry.space_group_name_H-M   'P 1'
#
loop_
_entity.id
_entity.type
_entity.pdbx_description
1 polymer ?
#
loop_
_entity_poly.entity_id
_entity_poly.type
_entity_poly.pdbx_seq_one_letter_code
_entity_poly.pdbx_strand_id
1 'polypeptide(L)'
;MQRLKDAFIKAGIIPKESPKVAPKEAPKKRRDEVVRKSRPPKEEFEQYHEHQIRTECELCRNHTPDVEYYRHNNKLIEKRWLCIKCADEYKISDELRETAQSFYARTGRFRRMWGKTKELK
;
A
#
# COMPACT_ATOMS: atom_id res chain seq x y z
N MET A 1 38.65 -16.88 0.11
CA MET A 1 37.92 -15.59 0.23
C MET A 1 38.60 -14.54 1.14
N GLN A 2 39.85 -14.70 1.59
CA GLN A 2 40.52 -13.70 2.45
C GLN A 2 41.11 -12.53 1.66
N ARG A 3 41.69 -12.79 0.49
CA ARG A 3 42.36 -11.76 -0.34
C ARG A 3 41.45 -10.62 -0.82
N LEU A 4 40.16 -10.89 -1.02
CA LEU A 4 39.17 -9.87 -1.41
C LEU A 4 38.86 -8.94 -0.24
N LYS A 5 38.72 -9.47 0.98
CA LYS A 5 38.41 -8.68 2.18
C LYS A 5 39.53 -7.67 2.49
N ASP A 6 40.78 -8.08 2.32
CA ASP A 6 41.94 -7.20 2.54
C ASP A 6 41.99 -6.05 1.52
N ALA A 7 41.55 -6.29 0.28
CA ALA A 7 41.45 -5.25 -0.75
C ALA A 7 40.39 -4.20 -0.39
N PHE A 8 39.23 -4.62 0.14
CA PHE A 8 38.17 -3.71 0.57
C PHE A 8 38.56 -2.86 1.80
N ILE A 9 39.36 -3.42 2.72
CA ILE A 9 39.90 -2.69 3.88
C ILE A 9 40.94 -1.66 3.42
N LYS A 10 41.83 -2.03 2.48
CA LYS A 10 42.86 -1.12 1.94
C LYS A 10 42.25 0.03 1.13
N ALA A 11 41.13 -0.22 0.44
CA ALA A 11 40.39 0.79 -0.32
C ALA A 11 39.54 1.73 0.56
N GLY A 12 39.52 1.54 1.88
CA GLY A 12 38.76 2.40 2.81
C GLY A 12 37.24 2.20 2.76
N ILE A 13 36.76 1.16 2.09
CA ILE A 13 35.32 0.87 1.92
C ILE A 13 34.73 0.26 3.19
N ILE A 14 35.56 -0.41 4.00
CA ILE A 14 35.15 -1.08 5.25
C ILE A 14 35.95 -0.51 6.42
N PRO A 15 35.30 0.05 7.46
CA PRO A 15 35.98 0.47 8.69
C PRO A 15 36.62 -0.73 9.40
N LYS A 16 37.85 -0.54 9.91
CA LYS A 16 38.75 -1.61 10.39
C LYS A 16 38.27 -2.34 11.65
N GLU A 17 37.22 -1.85 12.30
CA GLU A 17 36.77 -2.37 13.60
C GLU A 17 35.24 -2.44 13.64
N SER A 18 34.71 -3.65 13.74
CA SER A 18 33.35 -3.89 14.21
C SER A 18 33.39 -4.08 15.73
N PRO A 19 32.56 -3.37 16.52
CA PRO A 19 32.42 -3.69 17.93
C PRO A 19 31.67 -5.02 18.08
N LYS A 20 32.38 -6.01 18.64
CA LYS A 20 31.78 -7.23 19.19
C LYS A 20 30.96 -6.86 20.41
N VAL A 21 29.64 -7.06 20.38
CA VAL A 21 28.81 -7.04 21.59
C VAL A 21 28.27 -8.45 21.83
N ALA A 22 28.79 -9.05 22.91
CA ALA A 22 28.43 -10.35 23.44
C ALA A 22 27.00 -10.39 24.03
N PRO A 23 26.38 -11.58 24.16
CA PRO A 23 25.01 -11.75 24.64
C PRO A 23 24.94 -11.62 26.18
N LYS A 24 23.85 -11.05 26.70
CA LYS A 24 23.53 -11.08 28.13
C LYS A 24 22.10 -11.59 28.33
N GLU A 25 21.95 -12.60 29.17
CA GLU A 25 20.71 -13.29 29.53
C GLU A 25 19.94 -12.62 30.70
N ALA A 26 18.59 -12.77 30.65
CA ALA A 26 17.59 -12.80 31.74
C ALA A 26 17.26 -11.50 32.56
N PRO A 27 16.06 -11.33 33.19
CA PRO A 27 15.02 -12.32 33.56
C PRO A 27 13.53 -11.96 33.30
N LYS A 28 12.66 -12.96 33.52
CA LYS A 28 11.18 -12.97 33.43
C LYS A 28 10.47 -11.95 34.34
N LYS A 29 9.37 -11.34 33.88
CA LYS A 29 8.20 -11.01 34.74
C LYS A 29 6.88 -11.20 33.97
N ARG A 30 6.02 -12.06 34.51
CA ARG A 30 4.58 -12.15 34.18
C ARG A 30 3.89 -10.94 34.79
N ARG A 31 2.97 -10.29 34.07
CA ARG A 31 1.84 -9.55 34.67
C ARG A 31 0.77 -9.26 33.63
N ASP A 32 -0.40 -9.79 33.97
CA ASP A 32 -1.74 -9.26 33.74
C ASP A 32 -2.40 -9.51 32.37
N GLU A 33 -3.39 -10.40 32.43
CA GLU A 33 -4.47 -10.57 31.46
C GLU A 33 -5.11 -9.22 31.15
N VAL A 34 -4.72 -8.63 30.02
CA VAL A 34 -5.52 -7.57 29.41
C VAL A 34 -6.75 -8.24 28.83
N VAL A 35 -7.85 -8.15 29.58
CA VAL A 35 -9.21 -8.43 29.13
C VAL A 35 -9.37 -7.86 27.72
N ARG A 36 -9.40 -8.75 26.73
CA ARG A 36 -9.68 -8.40 25.35
C ARG A 36 -11.13 -7.93 25.31
N LYS A 37 -11.34 -6.62 25.51
CA LYS A 37 -12.57 -5.97 25.05
C LYS A 37 -12.67 -6.32 23.58
N SER A 38 -13.65 -7.16 23.25
CA SER A 38 -14.00 -7.53 21.89
C SER A 38 -14.16 -6.24 21.12
N ARG A 39 -13.18 -5.95 20.26
CA ARG A 39 -13.27 -4.87 19.30
C ARG A 39 -14.52 -5.15 18.47
N PRO A 40 -15.40 -4.16 18.22
CA PRO A 40 -16.49 -4.35 17.26
C PRO A 40 -15.88 -4.88 15.95
N PRO A 41 -16.62 -5.67 15.16
CA PRO A 41 -16.12 -6.22 13.91
C PRO A 41 -15.52 -5.05 13.12
N LYS A 42 -14.21 -5.05 12.96
CA LYS A 42 -13.58 -4.14 12.02
C LYS A 42 -14.23 -4.51 10.69
N GLU A 43 -15.05 -3.62 10.13
CA GLU A 43 -15.20 -3.63 8.69
C GLU A 43 -13.80 -3.78 8.13
N GLU A 44 -13.56 -4.85 7.40
CA GLU A 44 -12.26 -5.16 6.79
C GLU A 44 -11.95 -4.04 5.81
N PHE A 45 -11.43 -2.94 6.34
CA PHE A 45 -10.61 -2.02 5.60
C PHE A 45 -9.41 -2.86 5.24
N GLU A 46 -9.45 -3.49 4.06
CA GLU A 46 -8.25 -4.01 3.42
C GLU A 46 -7.28 -2.84 3.41
N GLN A 47 -6.34 -2.82 4.37
CA GLN A 47 -5.29 -1.83 4.41
C GLN A 47 -4.41 -2.15 3.20
N TYR A 48 -4.75 -1.56 2.05
CA TYR A 48 -3.90 -1.60 0.88
C TYR A 48 -2.59 -0.95 1.29
N HIS A 49 -1.54 -1.76 1.37
CA HIS A 49 -0.19 -1.23 1.56
C HIS A 49 0.07 -0.26 0.42
N GLU A 50 0.50 0.96 0.76
CA GLU A 50 0.77 2.07 -0.16
C GLU A 50 1.68 1.67 -1.35
N HIS A 51 2.45 0.59 -1.20
CA HIS A 51 3.39 0.06 -2.18
C HIS A 51 2.78 -0.94 -3.19
N GLN A 52 1.55 -1.41 -3.01
CA GLN A 52 0.89 -2.30 -3.99
C GLN A 52 0.18 -1.47 -5.07
N ILE A 53 0.96 -0.98 -6.03
CA ILE A 53 0.41 -0.37 -7.25
C ILE A 53 -0.23 -1.47 -8.09
N ARG A 54 -1.54 -1.34 -8.38
CA ARG A 54 -2.22 -2.19 -9.35
C ARG A 54 -2.33 -1.45 -10.66
N THR A 55 -2.01 -2.13 -11.75
CA THR A 55 -2.10 -1.57 -13.11
C THR A 55 -3.15 -2.25 -13.95
N GLU A 56 -3.73 -3.37 -13.52
CA GLU A 56 -4.76 -4.08 -14.29
C GLU A 56 -6.16 -3.74 -13.76
N CYS A 57 -7.06 -3.34 -14.66
CA CYS A 57 -8.47 -3.17 -14.33
C CYS A 57 -9.16 -4.52 -14.25
N GLU A 58 -9.83 -4.83 -13.13
CA GLU A 58 -10.52 -6.11 -12.93
C GLU A 58 -11.74 -6.33 -13.84
N LEU A 59 -12.26 -5.26 -14.45
CA LEU A 59 -13.43 -5.31 -15.32
C LEU A 59 -13.07 -5.50 -16.78
N CYS A 60 -12.26 -4.59 -17.35
CA CYS A 60 -11.87 -4.66 -18.76
C CYS A 60 -10.54 -5.38 -19.02
N ARG A 61 -9.79 -5.74 -17.97
CA ARG A 61 -8.45 -6.37 -18.02
C ARG A 61 -7.39 -5.55 -18.77
N ASN A 62 -7.68 -4.29 -19.04
CA ASN A 62 -6.70 -3.37 -19.61
C ASN A 62 -5.67 -2.99 -18.55
N HIS A 63 -4.42 -2.92 -19.00
CA HIS A 63 -3.29 -2.50 -18.18
C HIS A 63 -3.08 -0.99 -18.35
N THR A 64 -3.26 -0.24 -17.28
CA THR A 64 -3.15 1.21 -17.25
C THR A 64 -2.79 1.71 -15.85
N PRO A 65 -1.98 2.78 -15.71
CA PRO A 65 -1.60 3.34 -14.41
C PRO A 65 -2.74 4.12 -13.73
N ASP A 66 -3.90 4.25 -14.37
CA ASP A 66 -5.09 4.97 -13.86
C ASP A 66 -6.10 4.08 -13.13
N VAL A 67 -5.67 2.87 -12.73
CA VAL A 67 -6.50 1.94 -11.98
C VAL A 67 -6.53 2.37 -10.52
N GLU A 68 -7.75 2.49 -9.99
CA GLU A 68 -8.00 2.92 -8.63
C GLU A 68 -9.00 1.97 -7.95
N TYR A 69 -8.96 1.92 -6.63
CA TYR A 69 -9.92 1.16 -5.83
C TYR A 69 -11.14 2.02 -5.50
N TYR A 70 -12.33 1.49 -5.81
CA TYR A 70 -13.61 2.09 -5.50
C TYR A 70 -14.42 1.19 -4.57
N ARG A 71 -14.74 1.68 -3.37
CA ARG A 71 -15.63 0.99 -2.43
C ARG A 71 -17.09 1.32 -2.76
N HIS A 72 -17.61 0.72 -3.82
CA HIS A 72 -18.99 0.91 -4.26
C HIS A 72 -19.89 -0.28 -3.96
N ASN A 73 -21.19 -0.02 -3.89
CA ASN A 73 -22.24 -1.04 -3.75
C ASN A 73 -23.05 -1.24 -5.04
N ASN A 74 -22.45 -0.95 -6.20
CA ASN A 74 -23.09 -1.21 -7.49
C ASN A 74 -23.42 -2.71 -7.63
N LYS A 75 -24.64 -3.05 -8.01
CA LYS A 75 -25.11 -4.44 -8.16
C LYS A 75 -24.68 -5.07 -9.48
N LEU A 76 -24.29 -4.27 -10.46
CA LEU A 76 -23.92 -4.75 -11.80
C LEU A 76 -22.50 -5.29 -11.86
N ILE A 77 -21.61 -4.82 -10.97
CA ILE A 77 -20.23 -5.27 -10.90
C ILE A 77 -19.79 -5.45 -9.46
N GLU A 78 -19.09 -6.54 -9.19
CA GLU A 78 -18.48 -6.82 -7.87
C GLU A 78 -17.02 -6.35 -7.81
N LYS A 79 -16.42 -6.10 -8.97
CA LYS A 79 -15.01 -5.69 -9.12
C LYS A 79 -14.80 -4.28 -8.61
N ARG A 80 -13.72 -4.06 -7.85
CA ARG A 80 -13.47 -2.78 -7.17
C ARG A 80 -12.23 -2.05 -7.69
N TRP A 81 -11.31 -2.76 -8.32
CA TRP A 81 -10.16 -2.17 -8.99
C TRP A 81 -10.50 -1.83 -10.44
N LEU A 82 -10.79 -0.56 -10.68
CA LEU A 82 -11.34 -0.09 -11.95
C LEU A 82 -10.47 1.02 -12.53
N CYS A 83 -10.28 1.00 -13.85
CA CYS A 83 -9.79 2.18 -14.55
C CYS A 83 -10.89 3.25 -14.60
N ILE A 84 -10.50 4.49 -14.89
CA ILE A 84 -11.42 5.64 -14.94
C ILE A 84 -12.60 5.37 -15.87
N LYS A 85 -12.33 4.81 -17.06
CA LYS A 85 -13.37 4.54 -18.08
C LYS A 85 -14.43 3.57 -17.56
N CYS A 86 -14.02 2.47 -16.93
CA CYS A 86 -14.96 1.50 -16.37
C CYS A 86 -15.73 2.08 -15.18
N ALA A 87 -15.07 2.85 -14.32
CA ALA A 87 -15.76 3.51 -13.23
C ALA A 87 -16.83 4.50 -13.75
N ASP A 88 -16.53 5.23 -14.84
CA ASP A 88 -17.45 6.15 -15.48
C ASP A 88 -18.62 5.46 -16.18
N GLU A 89 -18.35 4.38 -16.93
CA GLU A 89 -19.36 3.59 -17.64
C GLU A 89 -20.40 3.00 -16.67
N TYR A 90 -19.94 2.53 -15.51
CA TYR A 90 -20.80 1.98 -14.46
C TYR A 90 -21.28 3.03 -13.45
N LYS A 91 -21.09 4.32 -13.75
CA LYS A 91 -21.56 5.47 -12.95
C LYS A 91 -21.12 5.41 -11.48
N ILE A 92 -19.91 4.92 -11.24
CA ILE A 92 -19.31 4.84 -9.91
C ILE A 92 -18.69 6.19 -9.58
N SER A 93 -19.25 6.85 -8.58
CA SER A 93 -18.78 8.17 -8.11
C SER A 93 -17.32 8.11 -7.64
N ASP A 94 -16.56 9.15 -7.95
CA ASP A 94 -15.18 9.29 -7.46
C ASP A 94 -15.12 9.52 -5.95
N GLU A 95 -16.22 9.92 -5.31
CA GLU A 95 -16.31 10.03 -3.85
C GLU A 95 -16.01 8.70 -3.15
N LEU A 96 -16.36 7.59 -3.82
CA LEU A 96 -16.16 6.21 -3.37
C LEU A 96 -14.74 5.70 -3.64
N ARG A 97 -13.87 6.50 -4.27
CA ARG A 97 -12.48 6.17 -4.48
C ARG A 97 -11.70 6.26 -3.15
N GLU A 98 -10.94 5.23 -2.87
CA GLU A 98 -10.10 5.14 -1.66
C GLU A 98 -8.61 5.33 -1.97
N THR A 99 -8.17 5.03 -3.19
CA THR A 99 -6.77 5.15 -3.59
C THR A 99 -6.51 6.37 -4.47
N ALA A 100 -5.25 6.82 -4.48
CA ALA A 100 -4.73 7.81 -5.40
C ALA A 100 -3.42 7.28 -6.01
N GLN A 101 -3.48 6.18 -6.76
CA GLN A 101 -2.29 5.56 -7.36
C GLN A 101 -1.79 6.34 -8.57
N SER A 102 -2.72 6.82 -9.39
CA SER A 102 -2.40 7.51 -10.63
C SER A 102 -1.72 8.86 -10.38
N PHE A 103 -0.82 9.25 -11.29
CA PHE A 103 -0.14 10.56 -11.20
C PHE A 103 -1.14 11.72 -11.09
N TYR A 104 -2.22 11.67 -11.85
CA TYR A 104 -3.26 12.70 -11.82
C TYR A 104 -4.02 12.70 -10.49
N ALA A 105 -4.32 11.53 -9.91
CA ALA A 105 -4.89 11.44 -8.56
C ALA A 105 -3.98 12.07 -7.50
N ARG A 106 -2.69 11.74 -7.52
CA ARG A 106 -1.70 12.25 -6.55
C ARG A 106 -1.47 13.75 -6.66
N THR A 107 -1.64 14.33 -7.85
CA THR A 107 -1.41 15.75 -8.10
C THR A 107 -2.68 16.61 -8.02
N GLY A 108 -3.81 16.02 -7.64
CA GLY A 108 -5.11 16.70 -7.61
C GLY A 108 -5.64 17.10 -8.99
N ARG A 109 -5.09 16.53 -10.07
CA ARG A 109 -5.49 16.77 -11.47
C ARG A 109 -6.30 15.61 -12.05
N PHE A 110 -6.79 14.71 -11.21
CA PHE A 110 -7.67 13.62 -11.62
C PHE A 110 -8.92 14.21 -12.27
N ARG A 111 -9.33 13.64 -13.40
CA ARG A 111 -10.53 14.10 -14.12
C ARG A 111 -11.32 12.89 -14.58
N ARG A 112 -12.58 12.85 -14.16
CA ARG A 112 -13.59 11.92 -14.66
C ARG A 112 -14.21 12.46 -15.94
N MET A 113 -14.69 11.57 -16.82
CA MET A 113 -15.52 11.96 -17.96
C MET A 113 -16.87 12.50 -17.47
N TRP A 114 -17.37 11.97 -16.35
CA TRP A 114 -18.67 12.32 -15.78
C TRP A 114 -18.61 12.45 -14.26
N GLY A 115 -19.41 13.35 -13.72
CA GLY A 115 -19.54 13.53 -12.27
C GLY A 115 -18.39 14.32 -11.65
N LYS A 116 -18.47 14.45 -10.31
CA LYS A 116 -17.46 15.18 -9.54
C LYS A 116 -16.24 14.29 -9.31
N THR A 117 -15.09 14.94 -9.25
CA THR A 117 -13.80 14.31 -8.92
C THR A 117 -13.47 14.63 -7.47
N LYS A 118 -13.06 13.62 -6.71
CA LYS A 118 -12.61 13.74 -5.33
C LYS A 118 -11.15 14.14 -5.31
N GLU A 119 -10.83 15.16 -4.53
CA GLU A 119 -9.46 15.48 -4.16
C GLU A 119 -9.05 14.60 -2.98
N LEU A 120 -8.13 13.66 -3.22
CA LEU A 120 -7.45 12.91 -2.17
C LEU A 120 -6.11 13.64 -1.93
N LYS A 121 -5.97 14.24 -0.74
CA LYS A 121 -4.74 14.91 -0.29
C LYS A 121 -3.77 13.91 0.32
#